data_AF-A0A2K8YXR2-F1
#
_entry.id   AF-A0A2K8YXR2-F1
#
_cell.length_a   1.000
_cell.length_b   1.000
_cell.length_c   1.000
_cell.angle_alpha   90.00
_cell.angle_beta   90.00
_cell.angle_gamma   90.00
#
_symmetry.space_group_name_H-M   'P 1'
#
loop_
_entity.id
_entity.type
_entity.pdbx_description
1 polymer ?
#
loop_
_entity_poly.entity_id
_entity_poly.type
_entity_poly.pdbx_seq_one_letter_code
_entity_poly.pdbx_strand_id
1 'polypeptide(L)'
;MAIPCLDIQHLKTSHQNEPSGLINRYWFQWKNRRQLGNVTVRLDLLDVKGKILVTSRTKLPKVAVTDYIPATATEPALPIYAGSTLISIDEPASDEKPTSFRYTTESGAFKKSDLATGPLDGIYEDLSMNS
;
A
#
# COMPACT_ATOMS: atom_id res chain seq x y z
N MET A 1 15.56 4.36 -16.02
CA MET A 1 14.78 4.46 -14.78
C MET A 1 13.46 3.76 -15.03
N ALA A 2 13.11 2.80 -14.19
CA ALA A 2 12.00 1.87 -14.44
C ALA A 2 10.80 2.23 -13.54
N ILE A 3 9.66 2.54 -14.14
CA ILE A 3 8.43 2.91 -13.43
C ILE A 3 7.98 1.73 -12.53
N PRO A 4 7.43 1.98 -11.32
CA PRO A 4 6.82 0.95 -10.49
C PRO A 4 5.84 0.04 -11.25
N CYS A 5 5.83 -1.24 -10.92
CA CYS A 5 4.98 -2.25 -11.57
C CYS A 5 3.48 -2.07 -11.29
N LEU A 6 3.14 -1.22 -10.33
CA LEU A 6 1.79 -0.86 -9.88
C LEU A 6 1.88 0.47 -9.14
N ASP A 7 0.73 1.09 -8.92
CA ASP A 7 0.63 2.26 -8.06
C ASP A 7 0.11 1.83 -6.69
N ILE A 8 0.57 2.48 -5.62
CA ILE A 8 0.09 2.28 -4.25
C ILE A 8 -0.62 3.55 -3.79
N GLN A 9 -1.79 3.37 -3.18
CA GLN A 9 -2.56 4.43 -2.54
C GLN A 9 -2.84 4.05 -1.09
N HIS A 10 -2.67 5.00 -0.17
CA HIS A 10 -3.15 4.86 1.19
C HIS A 10 -4.67 5.01 1.23
N LEU A 11 -5.35 4.12 1.94
CA LEU A 11 -6.81 4.15 2.08
C LEU A 11 -7.23 4.69 3.45
N LYS A 12 -6.69 4.10 4.51
CA LYS A 12 -7.09 4.40 5.88
C LYS A 12 -6.08 3.91 6.90
N THR A 13 -6.15 4.47 8.10
CA THR A 13 -5.44 4.00 9.28
C THR A 13 -6.46 3.53 10.31
N SER A 14 -6.32 2.31 10.80
CA SER A 14 -7.14 1.75 11.88
C SER A 14 -6.31 1.66 13.16
N HIS A 15 -6.82 2.16 14.29
CA HIS A 15 -6.23 1.96 15.62
C HIS A 15 -6.93 0.79 16.30
N GLN A 16 -6.15 -0.20 16.74
CA GLN A 16 -6.69 -1.44 17.32
C GLN A 16 -5.90 -1.85 18.58
N ASN A 17 -6.62 -2.30 19.60
CA ASN A 17 -6.02 -2.92 20.78
C ASN A 17 -5.72 -4.38 20.47
N GLU A 18 -4.44 -4.76 20.54
CA GLU A 18 -4.00 -6.14 20.43
C GLU A 18 -3.41 -6.58 21.78
N PRO A 19 -3.31 -7.89 22.08
CA PRO A 19 -2.70 -8.37 23.33
C PRO A 19 -1.26 -7.88 23.56
N SER A 20 -0.58 -7.51 22.47
CA SER A 20 0.78 -6.96 22.47
C SER A 20 0.87 -5.44 22.67
N GLY A 21 -0.28 -4.75 22.74
CA GLY A 21 -0.38 -3.30 22.87
C GLY A 21 -1.25 -2.67 21.78
N LEU A 22 -1.29 -1.33 21.78
CA LEU A 22 -1.99 -0.56 20.76
C LEU A 22 -1.21 -0.61 19.44
N ILE A 23 -1.89 -0.96 18.34
CA ILE A 23 -1.31 -1.02 17.00
C ILE A 23 -2.05 -0.06 16.07
N ASN A 24 -1.28 0.67 15.26
CA ASN A 24 -1.75 1.46 14.14
C ASN A 24 -1.60 0.62 12.87
N ARG A 25 -2.71 0.23 12.26
CA ARG A 25 -2.74 -0.51 10.99
C ARG A 25 -3.01 0.43 9.83
N TYR A 26 -2.03 0.60 8.96
CA TYR A 26 -2.13 1.41 7.75
C TYR A 26 -2.54 0.51 6.58
N TRP A 27 -3.69 0.82 5.97
CA TRP A 27 -4.24 0.09 4.85
C TRP A 27 -3.93 0.80 3.55
N PHE A 28 -3.43 0.04 2.59
CA PHE A 28 -3.08 0.48 1.26
C PHE A 28 -3.82 -0.35 0.22
N GLN A 29 -4.06 0.25 -0.93
CA GLN A 29 -4.52 -0.43 -2.12
C GLN A 29 -3.50 -0.29 -3.22
N TRP A 30 -3.19 -1.40 -3.90
CA TRP A 30 -2.50 -1.33 -5.17
C TRP A 30 -3.48 -1.21 -6.34
N LYS A 31 -3.11 -0.43 -7.36
CA LYS A 31 -3.89 -0.20 -8.58
C LYS A 31 -2.99 -0.08 -9.81
N ASN A 32 -3.59 0.03 -10.99
CA ASN A 32 -2.90 0.26 -12.27
C ASN A 32 -1.70 -0.67 -12.49
N ARG A 33 -1.91 -1.98 -12.30
CA ARG A 33 -0.84 -2.97 -12.34
C ARG A 33 -0.34 -3.14 -13.78
N ARG A 34 0.88 -2.69 -14.02
CA ARG A 34 1.61 -2.72 -15.29
C ARG A 34 2.28 -4.08 -15.55
N GLN A 35 2.51 -4.85 -14.49
CA GLN A 35 3.03 -6.21 -14.59
C GLN A 35 2.17 -7.21 -13.83
N LEU A 36 1.58 -8.16 -14.57
CA LEU A 36 0.64 -9.15 -14.04
C LEU A 36 1.32 -10.33 -13.35
N GLY A 37 2.63 -10.51 -13.53
CA GLY A 37 3.42 -11.54 -12.84
C GLY A 37 3.57 -11.30 -11.34
N ASN A 38 4.37 -12.15 -10.67
CA ASN A 38 4.73 -11.95 -9.26
C ASN A 38 5.48 -10.62 -9.09
N VAL A 39 5.10 -9.85 -8.07
CA VAL A 39 5.72 -8.56 -7.74
C VAL A 39 5.98 -8.53 -6.24
N THR A 40 7.17 -8.11 -5.82
CA THR A 40 7.43 -7.77 -4.42
C THR A 40 7.33 -6.27 -4.24
N VAL A 41 6.51 -5.81 -3.29
CA VAL A 41 6.40 -4.41 -2.91
C VAL A 41 7.16 -4.22 -1.61
N ARG A 42 8.15 -3.33 -1.61
CA ARG A 42 8.72 -2.78 -0.37
C ARG A 42 8.04 -1.47 -0.09
N LEU A 43 7.52 -1.30 1.12
CA LEU A 43 6.81 -0.11 1.56
C LEU A 43 7.41 0.37 2.88
N ASP A 44 7.85 1.61 2.92
CA ASP A 44 8.43 2.27 4.09
C ASP A 44 7.44 3.34 4.58
N LEU A 45 7.11 3.35 5.88
CA LEU A 45 6.40 4.45 6.54
C LEU A 45 7.42 5.47 7.04
N LEU A 46 7.17 6.75 6.77
CA LEU A 46 8.12 7.83 7.02
C LEU A 46 7.53 8.88 7.98
N ASP A 47 8.35 9.37 8.91
CA ASP A 47 8.02 10.54 9.72
C ASP A 47 8.09 11.85 8.91
N VAL A 48 7.81 12.99 9.56
CA VAL A 48 7.87 14.33 8.94
C VAL A 48 9.27 14.72 8.46
N LYS A 49 10.33 14.08 8.97
CA LYS A 49 11.73 14.32 8.59
C LYS A 49 12.20 13.35 7.49
N GLY A 50 11.34 12.45 7.04
CA GLY A 50 11.68 11.41 6.06
C GLY A 50 12.44 10.21 6.66
N LYS A 51 12.51 10.09 7.99
CA LYS A 51 13.07 8.93 8.68
C LYS A 51 12.10 7.75 8.53
N ILE A 52 12.64 6.57 8.22
CA ILE A 52 11.87 5.33 8.15
C ILE A 52 11.51 4.90 9.57
N LEU A 53 10.22 4.79 9.85
CA LEU A 53 9.68 4.26 11.11
C LEU A 53 9.46 2.75 11.00
N VAL A 54 8.84 2.31 9.91
CA VAL A 54 8.52 0.89 9.66
C VAL A 54 8.80 0.54 8.20
N THR A 55 9.27 -0.69 7.95
CA THR A 55 9.41 -1.25 6.61
C THR A 55 8.61 -2.55 6.52
N SER A 56 7.78 -2.67 5.48
CA SER A 56 7.12 -3.90 5.10
C SER A 56 7.57 -4.38 3.72
N ARG A 57 7.54 -5.70 3.53
CA ARG A 57 7.75 -6.33 2.22
C ARG A 57 6.63 -7.31 1.96
N THR A 58 5.80 -7.00 0.97
CA THR A 58 4.65 -7.82 0.59
C THR A 58 4.89 -8.46 -0.77
N LYS A 59 4.80 -9.79 -0.83
CA LYS A 59 4.81 -10.52 -2.09
C LYS A 59 3.40 -10.57 -2.64
N LEU A 60 3.20 -9.97 -3.80
CA LEU A 60 1.95 -10.03 -4.55
C LEU A 60 2.04 -11.16 -5.58
N PRO A 61 1.11 -12.13 -5.57
CA PRO A 61 1.11 -13.19 -6.55
C PRO A 61 0.80 -12.66 -7.95
N LYS A 62 1.03 -13.49 -8.96
CA LYS A 62 0.50 -13.27 -10.31
C LYS A 62 -1.01 -13.08 -10.25
N VAL A 63 -1.52 -12.09 -10.98
CA VAL A 63 -2.95 -11.77 -11.07
C VAL A 63 -3.41 -11.80 -12.53
N ALA A 64 -4.71 -11.98 -12.72
CA ALA A 64 -5.36 -11.82 -14.02
C ALA A 64 -6.35 -10.65 -13.93
N VAL A 65 -6.62 -10.01 -15.07
CA VAL A 65 -7.74 -9.07 -15.19
C VAL A 65 -9.00 -9.90 -15.45
N THR A 66 -10.00 -9.75 -14.61
CA THR A 66 -11.28 -10.49 -14.70
C THR A 66 -12.34 -9.70 -15.43
N ASP A 67 -12.30 -8.38 -15.31
CA ASP A 67 -13.28 -7.48 -15.90
C ASP A 67 -12.70 -6.06 -16.00
N TYR A 68 -13.49 -5.12 -16.53
CA TYR A 68 -13.16 -3.70 -16.56
C TYR A 68 -14.36 -2.88 -16.10
N ILE A 69 -14.08 -1.86 -15.28
CA ILE A 69 -15.03 -0.75 -15.11
C ILE A 69 -15.10 -0.02 -16.45
N PRO A 70 -16.30 0.16 -17.04
CA PRO A 70 -16.46 0.83 -18.32
C PRO A 70 -15.86 2.24 -18.29
N ALA A 71 -15.28 2.67 -19.40
CA ALA A 71 -14.84 4.05 -19.56
C ALA A 71 -16.03 5.00 -19.49
N THR A 72 -15.82 6.20 -18.94
CA THR A 72 -16.77 7.30 -18.98
C THR A 72 -16.32 8.35 -20.02
N ALA A 73 -17.09 9.41 -20.20
CA ALA A 73 -16.69 10.52 -21.08
C ALA A 73 -15.39 11.22 -20.63
N THR A 74 -15.03 11.10 -19.34
CA THR A 74 -13.90 11.81 -18.73
C THR A 74 -12.82 10.88 -18.18
N GLU A 75 -13.09 9.57 -18.07
CA GLU A 75 -12.17 8.62 -17.43
C GLU A 75 -12.02 7.34 -18.29
N PRO A 76 -10.79 6.82 -18.45
CA PRO A 76 -10.57 5.57 -19.17
C PRO A 76 -11.13 4.36 -18.39
N ALA A 77 -11.34 3.25 -19.10
CA ALA A 77 -11.72 1.99 -18.48
C ALA A 77 -10.66 1.52 -17.47
N LEU A 78 -11.08 1.04 -16.30
CA LEU A 78 -10.19 0.59 -15.23
C LEU A 78 -10.25 -0.92 -15.05
N PRO A 79 -9.10 -1.63 -14.99
CA PRO A 79 -9.08 -3.07 -14.84
C PRO A 79 -9.54 -3.52 -13.44
N ILE A 80 -10.35 -4.56 -13.41
CA ILE A 80 -10.73 -5.31 -12.20
C ILE A 80 -9.86 -6.58 -12.16
N TYR A 81 -9.17 -6.80 -11.04
CA TYR A 81 -8.24 -7.91 -10.89
C TYR A 81 -8.83 -9.07 -10.08
N ALA A 82 -8.45 -10.29 -10.44
CA ALA A 82 -8.74 -11.48 -9.65
C ALA A 82 -7.91 -11.47 -8.36
N GLY A 83 -8.55 -11.16 -7.23
CA GLY A 83 -7.96 -11.25 -5.88
C GLY A 83 -7.92 -9.92 -5.12
N SER A 84 -7.36 -9.97 -3.92
CA SER A 84 -7.26 -8.79 -3.05
C SER A 84 -6.27 -7.76 -3.60
N THR A 85 -6.69 -6.50 -3.56
CA THR A 85 -5.83 -5.35 -3.86
C THR A 85 -5.25 -4.69 -2.61
N LEU A 86 -5.56 -5.22 -1.43
CA LEU A 86 -5.22 -4.62 -0.14
C LEU A 86 -3.86 -5.10 0.37
N ILE A 87 -3.11 -4.17 0.95
CA ILE A 87 -1.87 -4.39 1.68
C ILE A 87 -2.02 -3.66 3.02
N SER A 88 -1.56 -4.26 4.11
CA SER A 88 -1.49 -3.58 5.42
C SER A 88 -0.07 -3.54 5.96
N ILE A 89 0.20 -2.53 6.78
CA ILE A 89 1.40 -2.42 7.59
C ILE A 89 0.98 -2.07 9.01
N ASP A 90 1.51 -2.83 9.95
CA ASP A 90 1.26 -2.62 11.37
C ASP A 90 2.47 -1.90 11.97
N GLU A 91 2.18 -0.83 12.71
CA GLU A 91 3.14 -0.05 13.48
C GLU A 91 2.68 -0.06 14.95
N PRO A 92 3.53 -0.45 15.91
CA PRO A 92 3.22 -0.23 17.32
C PRO A 92 2.96 1.26 17.56
N ALA A 93 1.93 1.60 18.33
CA ALA A 93 1.63 2.99 18.60
C ALA A 93 2.81 3.69 19.29
N SER A 94 3.27 4.79 18.68
CA SER A 94 4.40 5.58 19.15
C SER A 94 4.09 7.08 19.08
N ASP A 95 4.90 7.90 19.76
CA ASP A 95 4.81 9.35 19.69
C ASP A 95 5.23 9.89 18.30
N GLU A 96 6.09 9.14 17.58
CA GLU A 96 6.53 9.47 16.22
C GLU A 96 5.51 8.93 15.20
N LYS A 97 4.61 9.80 14.72
CA LYS A 97 3.61 9.39 13.74
C LYS A 97 4.13 9.41 12.30
N PRO A 98 3.89 8.35 11.51
CA PRO A 98 4.03 8.40 10.06
C PRO A 98 3.20 9.53 9.45
N THR A 99 3.79 10.25 8.48
CA THR A 99 3.10 11.32 7.72
C THR A 99 3.02 11.01 6.23
N SER A 100 3.93 10.17 5.74
CA SER A 100 4.01 9.77 4.35
C SER A 100 4.48 8.33 4.23
N PHE A 101 4.37 7.79 3.03
CA PHE A 101 4.92 6.50 2.70
C PHE A 101 5.76 6.57 1.42
N ARG A 102 6.62 5.57 1.29
CA ARG A 102 7.48 5.39 0.13
C ARG A 102 7.49 3.93 -0.27
N TYR A 103 7.52 3.66 -1.57
CA TYR A 103 7.56 2.29 -2.06
C TYR A 103 8.45 2.10 -3.28
N THR A 104 8.88 0.86 -3.44
CA THR A 104 9.53 0.35 -4.64
C THR A 104 8.92 -1.01 -4.97
N THR A 105 8.83 -1.33 -6.25
CA THR A 105 8.41 -2.65 -6.72
C THR A 105 9.61 -3.41 -7.28
N GLU A 106 9.57 -4.72 -7.17
CA GLU A 106 10.53 -5.62 -7.78
C GLU A 106 9.80 -6.73 -8.51
N SER A 107 10.21 -7.00 -9.75
CA SER A 107 9.60 -8.05 -10.57
C SER A 107 10.63 -8.84 -11.37
N GLY A 108 10.25 -10.07 -11.76
CA GLY A 108 11.10 -10.96 -12.54
C GLY A 108 12.45 -11.23 -11.88
N ALA A 109 13.54 -11.14 -12.65
CA ALA A 109 14.92 -11.32 -12.17
C ALA A 109 15.42 -10.11 -11.37
N PHE A 110 14.73 -9.75 -10.29
CA PHE A 110 15.12 -8.69 -9.33
C PHE A 110 15.20 -7.28 -9.94
N LYS A 111 14.40 -6.99 -10.98
CA LYS A 111 14.34 -5.63 -11.55
C LYS A 111 13.59 -4.72 -10.59
N LYS A 112 14.35 -3.93 -9.84
CA LYS A 112 13.82 -2.93 -8.93
C LYS A 112 13.38 -1.69 -9.72
N SER A 113 12.19 -1.19 -9.43
CA SER A 113 11.70 0.08 -9.95
C SER A 113 12.38 1.27 -9.28
N ASP A 114 12.15 2.44 -9.86
CA ASP A 114 12.37 3.70 -9.19
C ASP A 114 11.46 3.81 -7.95
N LEU A 115 11.81 4.79 -7.14
CA LEU A 115 11.16 5.09 -5.88
C LEU A 115 9.96 6.00 -6.12
N ALA A 116 8.83 5.66 -5.49
CA ALA A 116 7.63 6.47 -5.47
C ALA A 116 7.22 6.78 -4.03
N THR A 117 6.54 7.91 -3.84
CA THR A 117 6.09 8.41 -2.53
C THR A 117 4.63 8.81 -2.59
N GLY A 118 3.94 8.75 -1.45
CA GLY A 118 2.58 9.28 -1.30
C GLY A 118 2.30 9.74 0.14
N PRO A 119 1.28 10.59 0.33
CA PRO A 119 0.85 11.01 1.66
C PRO A 119 0.08 9.89 2.39
N LEU A 120 -0.01 9.98 3.71
CA LEU A 120 -0.95 9.20 4.53
C LEU A 120 -2.22 10.03 4.80
N ASP A 121 -2.98 10.31 3.75
CA ASP A 121 -4.15 11.21 3.73
C ASP A 121 -5.49 10.44 3.75
N GLY A 122 -5.46 9.21 4.25
CA GLY A 122 -6.62 8.32 4.28
C GLY A 122 -7.56 8.62 5.44
N ILE A 123 -8.65 7.86 5.50
CA ILE A 123 -9.61 7.95 6.61
C ILE A 123 -8.97 7.40 7.89
N TYR A 124 -9.26 8.02 9.03
CA TYR A 124 -8.84 7.51 10.34
C TYR A 124 -10.02 6.81 11.02
N GLU A 125 -9.80 5.57 11.47
CA GLU A 125 -10.78 4.77 12.19
C GLU A 125 -10.22 4.35 13.56
N ASP A 126 -10.95 4.65 14.63
CA ASP A 126 -10.63 4.17 15.97
C ASP A 126 -11.47 2.94 16.32
N LEU A 127 -10.82 1.79 16.44
CA LEU A 127 -11.44 0.50 16.80
C LEU A 127 -11.02 0.05 18.21
N SER A 128 -10.29 0.89 18.95
CA SER A 128 -9.78 0.55 20.29
C SER A 128 -10.88 0.42 21.36
N MET A 129 -12.07 0.96 21.08
CA MET A 129 -13.22 0.99 22.01
C MET A 129 -14.17 -0.21 21.88
N ASN A 130 -13.94 -1.11 20.91
CA ASN A 130 -14.85 -2.24 20.60
C ASN A 130 -14.39 -3.59 21.19
N SER A 131 -13.41 -3.58 22.10
CA SER A 131 -12.85 -4.78 22.76
C SER A 131 -13.46 -5.03 24.14
#